data_AF-A0A1J5DFS1-F1
#
_entry.id   AF-A0A1J5DFS1-F1
#
_cell.length_a   1.000
_cell.length_b   1.000
_cell.length_c   1.000
_cell.angle_alpha   90.00
_cell.angle_beta   90.00
_cell.angle_gamma   90.00
#
_symmetry.space_group_name_H-M   'P 1'
#
loop_
_entity.id
_entity.type
_entity.pdbx_description
1 polymer ?
#
loop_
_entity_poly.entity_id
_entity_poly.type
_entity_poly.pdbx_seq_one_letter_code
_entity_poly.pdbx_strand_id
1 'polypeptide(L)'
;METTNRMTTLADLEIGNPKTVLNLTAVPLSGNPASTLDYLLIDEALGAKKVIVEEVSEGGSVPELRMTNFANKCVLIVDGTELVGAKQNRIVNASFLIPPESVTRIPVSCVEQGRWGYKGREFGASKHFSPHRIRRDNAEFHKTTLRQNRGYATEQGKVWAHVADMSHKMAAPTMTGAMNDILEQREGSALRGRSDPLLRVREINGRKQGGGP
;
A
#
# COMPACT_ATOMS: atom_id res chain seq x y z
N MET A 1 -0.94 16.58 -38.61
CA MET A 1 -0.66 15.25 -38.05
C MET A 1 0.55 15.39 -37.16
N GLU A 2 0.36 15.53 -35.85
CA GLU A 2 1.46 15.52 -34.88
C GLU A 2 1.95 14.08 -34.73
N THR A 3 3.15 13.81 -35.22
CA THR A 3 3.91 12.60 -34.90
C THR A 3 4.37 12.70 -33.45
N THR A 4 3.54 12.26 -32.51
CA THR A 4 3.95 12.17 -31.11
C THR A 4 5.02 11.09 -31.00
N ASN A 5 6.28 11.52 -30.84
CA ASN A 5 7.42 10.62 -30.70
C ASN A 5 7.19 9.73 -29.47
N ARG A 6 7.15 8.40 -29.65
CA ARG A 6 6.97 7.45 -28.55
C ARG A 6 8.33 7.22 -27.89
N MET A 7 8.38 7.33 -26.58
CA MET A 7 9.54 6.98 -25.75
C MET A 7 9.79 5.48 -25.85
N THR A 8 10.90 5.13 -26.49
CA THR A 8 11.35 3.74 -26.69
C THR A 8 12.47 3.37 -25.73
N THR A 9 13.13 4.36 -25.11
CA THR A 9 14.24 4.16 -24.18
C THR A 9 14.15 5.10 -22.97
N LEU A 10 14.93 4.82 -21.93
CA LEU A 10 15.09 5.74 -20.79
C LEU A 10 15.69 7.11 -21.19
N ALA A 11 16.35 7.20 -22.35
CA ALA A 11 16.94 8.45 -22.83
C ALA A 11 15.88 9.44 -23.33
N ASP A 12 14.66 8.99 -23.63
CA ASP A 12 13.57 9.87 -24.06
C ASP A 12 12.78 10.45 -22.87
N LEU A 13 13.23 10.19 -21.63
CA LEU A 13 12.65 10.79 -20.42
C LEU A 13 13.13 12.23 -20.26
N GLU A 14 12.18 13.14 -20.12
CA GLU A 14 12.43 14.52 -19.70
C GLU A 14 12.38 14.62 -18.18
N ILE A 15 13.44 15.18 -17.61
CA ILE A 15 13.51 15.51 -16.19
C ILE A 15 12.95 16.92 -16.02
N GLY A 16 11.80 17.04 -15.39
CA GLY A 16 11.18 18.33 -15.14
C GLY A 16 11.77 19.04 -13.92
N ASN A 17 11.31 20.27 -13.69
CA ASN A 17 11.80 21.11 -12.59
C ASN A 17 11.45 20.51 -11.21
N PRO A 18 12.44 20.36 -10.31
CA PRO A 18 12.19 19.91 -8.94
C PRO A 18 11.14 20.76 -8.23
N LYS A 19 10.22 20.09 -7.53
CA LYS A 19 9.24 20.72 -6.65
C LYS A 19 9.56 20.34 -5.21
N THR A 20 9.91 21.34 -4.40
CA THR A 20 10.26 21.15 -2.99
C THR A 20 9.16 21.71 -2.09
N VAL A 21 8.72 20.90 -1.14
CA VAL A 21 7.84 21.30 -0.04
C VAL A 21 8.42 20.73 1.25
N LEU A 22 8.72 21.61 2.21
CA LEU A 22 9.43 21.24 3.45
C LEU A 22 10.73 20.48 3.14
N ASN A 23 10.85 19.25 3.66
CA ASN A 23 12.00 18.37 3.47
C ASN A 23 11.79 17.32 2.36
N LEU A 24 10.80 17.50 1.49
CA LEU A 24 10.51 16.61 0.35
C LEU A 24 10.73 17.35 -0.97
N THR A 25 11.57 16.78 -1.84
CA THR A 25 11.76 17.24 -3.22
C THR A 25 11.29 16.15 -4.17
N ALA A 26 10.31 16.45 -5.01
CA ALA A 26 9.86 15.59 -6.10
C ALA A 26 10.41 16.12 -7.42
N VAL A 27 11.03 15.24 -8.20
CA VAL A 27 11.50 15.57 -9.56
C VAL A 27 10.61 14.81 -10.55
N PRO A 28 9.72 15.50 -11.28
CA PRO A 28 8.83 14.83 -12.21
C PRO A 28 9.62 14.29 -13.40
N LEU A 29 9.27 13.08 -13.82
CA LEU A 29 9.75 12.48 -15.05
C LEU A 29 8.59 12.44 -16.04
N SER A 30 8.77 12.98 -17.23
CA SER A 30 7.78 12.97 -18.30
C SER A 30 8.33 12.30 -19.54
N GLY A 31 7.44 11.70 -20.32
CA GLY A 31 7.75 11.02 -21.57
C GLY A 31 6.47 10.42 -22.14
N ASN A 32 6.48 10.04 -23.40
CA ASN A 32 5.33 9.40 -24.04
C ASN A 32 5.54 7.87 -24.07
N PRO A 33 5.12 7.12 -23.04
CA PRO A 33 5.51 5.72 -22.90
C PRO A 33 5.13 4.89 -24.15
N ALA A 34 6.06 4.07 -24.65
CA ALA A 34 5.79 3.19 -25.80
C ALA A 34 4.65 2.17 -25.56
N SER A 35 4.33 1.88 -24.29
CA SER A 35 3.31 0.93 -23.88
C SER A 35 2.61 1.41 -22.61
N THR A 36 1.28 1.45 -22.65
CA THR A 36 0.46 1.56 -21.44
C THR A 36 0.24 0.15 -20.90
N LEU A 37 0.90 -0.21 -19.80
CA LEU A 37 0.54 -1.42 -19.07
C LEU A 37 -0.85 -1.18 -18.45
N ASP A 38 -1.85 -1.89 -18.94
CA ASP A 38 -3.22 -1.80 -18.42
C ASP A 38 -3.39 -2.74 -17.21
N TYR A 39 -3.57 -2.15 -16.03
CA TYR A 39 -3.75 -2.88 -14.77
C TYR A 39 -4.75 -2.18 -13.85
N LEU A 40 -5.31 -2.93 -12.92
CA LEU A 40 -6.08 -2.42 -11.78
C LEU A 40 -5.19 -2.39 -10.54
N LEU A 41 -5.36 -1.40 -9.67
CA LEU A 41 -4.80 -1.47 -8.33
C LEU A 41 -5.61 -2.46 -7.47
N ILE A 42 -4.96 -3.08 -6.49
CA ILE A 42 -5.60 -4.11 -5.66
C ILE A 42 -6.84 -3.59 -4.89
N ASP A 43 -6.81 -2.35 -4.40
CA ASP A 43 -7.93 -1.72 -3.70
C ASP A 43 -9.13 -1.51 -4.64
N GLU A 44 -8.89 -1.05 -5.86
CA GLU A 44 -9.92 -0.95 -6.91
C GLU A 44 -10.48 -2.34 -7.25
N ALA A 45 -9.62 -3.34 -7.40
CA ALA A 45 -10.00 -4.69 -7.78
C ALA A 45 -10.81 -5.41 -6.68
N LEU A 46 -10.43 -5.25 -5.41
CA LEU A 46 -11.18 -5.74 -4.26
C LEU A 46 -12.53 -5.01 -4.13
N GLY A 47 -12.54 -3.68 -4.24
CA GLY A 47 -13.76 -2.87 -4.17
C GLY A 47 -14.77 -3.23 -5.27
N ALA A 48 -14.29 -3.55 -6.47
CA ALA A 48 -15.10 -4.00 -7.59
C ALA A 48 -15.41 -5.51 -7.57
N LYS A 49 -14.98 -6.26 -6.55
CA LYS A 49 -15.10 -7.73 -6.46
C LYS A 49 -14.54 -8.48 -7.66
N LYS A 50 -13.53 -7.91 -8.31
CA LYS A 50 -12.77 -8.53 -9.41
C LYS A 50 -11.61 -9.37 -8.91
N VAL A 51 -11.25 -9.20 -7.64
CA VAL A 51 -10.26 -10.01 -6.94
C VAL A 51 -10.85 -10.49 -5.63
N ILE A 52 -10.50 -11.71 -5.25
CA ILE A 52 -10.70 -12.24 -3.90
C ILE A 52 -9.34 -12.62 -3.33
N VAL A 53 -9.10 -12.27 -2.07
CA VAL A 53 -7.92 -12.69 -1.31
C VAL A 53 -8.36 -13.45 -0.08
N GLU A 54 -7.78 -14.63 0.15
CA GLU A 54 -8.15 -15.55 1.21
C GLU A 54 -6.92 -16.25 1.82
N GLU A 55 -7.14 -16.87 2.97
CA GLU A 55 -6.18 -17.85 3.51
C GLU A 55 -6.06 -19.06 2.56
N VAL A 56 -4.86 -19.63 2.44
CA VAL A 56 -4.63 -20.78 1.55
C VAL A 56 -5.33 -22.06 2.02
N SER A 57 -5.70 -22.15 3.30
CA SER A 57 -6.40 -23.27 3.93
C SER A 57 -7.23 -22.79 5.14
N GLU A 58 -8.12 -23.65 5.66
CA GLU A 58 -8.89 -23.35 6.89
C GLU A 58 -8.01 -23.16 8.13
N GLY A 59 -6.87 -23.85 8.17
CA GLY A 59 -5.84 -23.67 9.20
C GLY A 59 -5.18 -22.29 9.13
N GLY A 60 -5.27 -21.60 7.99
CA GLY A 60 -4.38 -20.51 7.64
C GLY A 60 -2.98 -21.04 7.34
N SER A 61 -2.24 -20.34 6.52
CA SER A 61 -0.80 -20.57 6.41
C SER A 61 -0.09 -19.23 6.41
N VAL A 62 0.94 -19.13 7.22
CA VAL A 62 2.01 -18.15 7.02
C VAL A 62 3.10 -18.95 6.29
N PRO A 63 3.63 -18.47 5.17
CA PRO A 63 3.77 -17.06 4.81
C PRO A 63 2.97 -16.59 3.58
N GLU A 64 1.88 -17.25 3.19
CA GLU A 64 1.22 -16.95 1.91
C GLU A 64 -0.31 -16.78 2.02
N LEU A 65 -0.87 -15.91 1.18
CA LEU A 65 -2.31 -15.83 0.90
C LEU A 65 -2.61 -16.31 -0.51
N ARG A 66 -3.82 -16.81 -0.73
CA ARG A 66 -4.33 -17.12 -2.07
C ARG A 66 -5.05 -15.90 -2.60
N MET A 67 -4.66 -15.44 -3.78
CA MET A 67 -5.37 -14.40 -4.51
C MET A 67 -5.90 -14.95 -5.82
N THR A 68 -7.18 -14.73 -6.07
CA THR A 68 -7.84 -15.07 -7.34
C THR A 68 -8.22 -13.79 -8.05
N ASN A 69 -7.66 -13.57 -9.25
CA ASN A 69 -7.99 -12.47 -10.13
C ASN A 69 -9.00 -12.94 -11.18
N PHE A 70 -10.22 -12.42 -11.14
CA PHE A 70 -11.28 -12.69 -12.11
C PHE A 70 -11.34 -11.63 -13.21
N ALA A 71 -10.55 -10.55 -13.12
CA ALA A 71 -10.51 -9.53 -14.15
C ALA A 71 -9.83 -10.05 -15.41
N ASN A 72 -10.22 -9.48 -16.55
CA ASN A 72 -9.49 -9.57 -17.81
C ASN A 72 -8.28 -8.61 -17.88
N LYS A 73 -7.84 -8.08 -16.73
CA LYS A 73 -6.67 -7.19 -16.59
C LYS A 73 -5.72 -7.72 -15.54
N CYS A 74 -4.46 -7.34 -15.64
CA CYS A 74 -3.51 -7.54 -14.56
C CYS A 74 -3.96 -6.75 -13.30
N VAL A 75 -3.61 -7.26 -12.13
CA VAL A 75 -3.81 -6.55 -10.85
C VAL A 75 -2.46 -6.27 -10.24
N LEU A 76 -2.18 -4.98 -9.98
CA LEU A 76 -0.98 -4.54 -9.29
C LEU A 76 -1.26 -4.45 -7.79
N ILE A 77 -0.45 -5.17 -7.02
CA ILE A 77 -0.36 -5.02 -5.57
C ILE A 77 1.04 -4.52 -5.23
N VAL A 78 1.10 -3.42 -4.48
CA VAL A 78 2.36 -2.74 -4.17
C VAL A 78 2.94 -3.26 -2.85
N ASP A 79 4.26 -3.32 -2.75
CA ASP A 79 4.97 -3.68 -1.53
C ASP A 79 4.44 -2.91 -0.30
N GLY A 80 4.19 -3.64 0.77
CA GLY A 80 3.69 -3.10 2.01
C GLY A 80 2.20 -2.77 2.02
N THR A 81 1.43 -3.07 0.97
CA THR A 81 -0.04 -2.97 1.03
C THR A 81 -0.55 -3.81 2.20
N GLU A 82 -1.35 -3.21 3.09
CA GLU A 82 -2.01 -3.95 4.17
C GLU A 82 -3.36 -4.53 3.71
N LEU A 83 -3.53 -5.82 3.94
CA LEU A 83 -4.72 -6.60 3.73
C LEU A 83 -5.34 -6.92 5.10
N VAL A 84 -6.57 -6.47 5.31
CA VAL A 84 -7.27 -6.54 6.61
C VAL A 84 -8.35 -7.62 6.60
N GLY A 85 -8.51 -8.33 7.71
CA GLY A 85 -9.54 -9.37 7.83
C GLY A 85 -8.97 -10.76 8.09
N ALA A 86 -9.62 -11.78 7.52
CA ALA A 86 -9.33 -13.21 7.73
C ALA A 86 -8.95 -13.54 9.19
N LYS A 87 -7.86 -14.28 9.43
CA LYS A 87 -7.37 -14.61 10.78
C LYS A 87 -6.54 -13.52 11.45
N GLN A 88 -5.72 -12.83 10.66
CA GLN A 88 -4.82 -11.74 11.07
C GLN A 88 -4.65 -10.78 9.89
N ASN A 89 -4.47 -9.49 10.15
CA ASN A 89 -4.05 -8.55 9.10
C ASN A 89 -2.65 -8.92 8.59
N ARG A 90 -2.44 -8.73 7.29
CA ARG A 90 -1.20 -9.07 6.59
C ARG A 90 -0.69 -7.87 5.79
N ILE A 91 0.62 -7.73 5.65
CA ILE A 91 1.23 -6.87 4.64
C ILE A 91 1.84 -7.74 3.55
N VAL A 92 1.78 -7.26 2.30
CA VAL A 92 2.43 -7.94 1.18
C VAL A 92 3.93 -7.63 1.17
N ASN A 93 4.75 -8.65 0.93
CA ASN A 93 6.21 -8.56 1.11
C ASN A 93 6.95 -7.95 -0.10
N ALA A 94 6.30 -7.82 -1.25
CA ALA A 94 6.86 -7.20 -2.44
C ALA A 94 5.74 -6.71 -3.36
N SER A 95 6.12 -6.00 -4.43
CA SER A 95 5.16 -5.62 -5.46
C SER A 95 4.96 -6.78 -6.44
N PHE A 96 3.71 -7.12 -6.74
CA PHE A 96 3.36 -8.17 -7.69
C PHE A 96 2.39 -7.65 -8.74
N LEU A 97 2.61 -8.04 -9.99
CA LEU A 97 1.66 -7.88 -11.07
C LEU A 97 1.04 -9.23 -11.37
N ILE A 98 -0.26 -9.34 -11.15
CA ILE A 98 -0.95 -10.62 -11.05
C ILE A 98 -1.74 -10.81 -12.33
N PRO A 99 -1.51 -11.90 -13.08
CA PRO A 99 -2.13 -12.08 -14.39
C PRO A 99 -3.66 -12.06 -14.35
N PRO A 100 -4.33 -11.65 -15.44
CA PRO A 100 -5.78 -11.82 -15.58
C PRO A 100 -6.18 -13.28 -15.39
N GLU A 101 -7.40 -13.51 -14.88
CA GLU A 101 -8.03 -14.84 -14.81
C GLU A 101 -7.12 -15.92 -14.18
N SER A 102 -6.45 -15.58 -13.09
CA SER A 102 -5.42 -16.43 -12.48
C SER A 102 -5.58 -16.59 -10.96
N VAL A 103 -4.98 -17.65 -10.44
CA VAL A 103 -4.83 -17.89 -8.99
C VAL A 103 -3.35 -17.84 -8.67
N THR A 104 -2.97 -16.95 -7.74
CA THR A 104 -1.57 -16.75 -7.35
C THR A 104 -1.43 -16.78 -5.83
N ARG A 105 -0.37 -17.41 -5.34
CA ARG A 105 0.04 -17.34 -3.93
C ARG A 105 0.91 -16.10 -3.74
N ILE A 106 0.49 -15.20 -2.86
CA ILE A 106 1.23 -13.97 -2.55
C ILE A 106 1.90 -14.09 -1.18
N PRO A 107 3.22 -13.85 -1.09
CA PRO A 107 3.95 -13.89 0.18
C PRO A 107 3.64 -12.65 1.01
N VAL A 108 3.38 -12.88 2.29
CA VAL A 108 2.93 -11.87 3.24
C VAL A 108 3.61 -12.00 4.61
N SER A 109 3.48 -10.95 5.41
CA SER A 109 3.87 -10.92 6.82
C SER A 109 2.67 -10.53 7.69
N CYS A 110 2.48 -11.16 8.84
CA CYS A 110 1.42 -10.78 9.77
C CYS A 110 1.75 -9.47 10.49
N VAL A 111 0.77 -8.58 10.60
CA VAL A 111 0.89 -7.27 11.29
C VAL A 111 -0.14 -7.10 12.40
N GLU A 112 -0.69 -8.22 12.89
CA GLU A 112 -1.59 -8.31 14.03
C GLU A 112 -1.25 -9.56 14.83
N GLN A 113 -0.53 -9.42 15.94
CA GLN A 113 0.00 -10.56 16.70
C GLN A 113 -1.05 -11.21 17.63
N GLY A 114 -1.90 -10.39 18.25
CA GLY A 114 -2.79 -10.79 19.34
C GLY A 114 -4.12 -11.42 18.91
N ARG A 115 -4.33 -11.67 17.61
CA ARG A 115 -5.54 -12.32 17.09
C ARG A 115 -5.15 -13.55 16.29
N TRP A 116 -5.84 -14.67 16.49
CA TRP A 116 -5.80 -15.81 15.56
C TRP A 116 -7.21 -16.39 15.43
N GLY A 117 -8.07 -15.65 14.72
CA GLY A 117 -9.48 -15.99 14.60
C GLY A 117 -10.14 -15.18 13.50
N TYR A 118 -11.11 -15.78 12.80
CA TYR A 118 -11.73 -15.16 11.63
C TYR A 118 -12.59 -13.94 12.01
N LYS A 119 -12.35 -12.80 11.32
CA LYS A 119 -13.29 -11.66 11.25
C LYS A 119 -14.13 -11.65 9.96
N GLY A 120 -13.85 -12.59 9.06
CA GLY A 120 -14.41 -12.77 7.73
C GLY A 120 -13.59 -13.83 7.00
N ARG A 121 -14.05 -14.37 5.87
CA ARG A 121 -13.27 -15.35 5.10
C ARG A 121 -12.27 -14.68 4.14
N GLU A 122 -12.60 -13.48 3.69
CA GLU A 122 -11.84 -12.72 2.71
C GLU A 122 -11.08 -11.58 3.38
N PHE A 123 -10.03 -11.11 2.71
CA PHE A 123 -9.33 -9.88 3.05
C PHE A 123 -9.90 -8.69 2.28
N GLY A 124 -9.95 -7.53 2.92
CA GLY A 124 -10.14 -6.23 2.28
C GLY A 124 -8.82 -5.44 2.18
N ALA A 125 -8.81 -4.37 1.41
CA ALA A 125 -7.69 -3.42 1.40
C ALA A 125 -7.79 -2.45 2.59
N SER A 126 -6.68 -2.20 3.27
CA SER A 126 -6.54 -1.03 4.13
C SER A 126 -6.16 0.20 3.31
N LYS A 127 -6.49 1.39 3.83
CA LYS A 127 -5.90 2.67 3.39
C LYS A 127 -4.45 2.83 3.84
N HIS A 128 -3.97 1.97 4.74
CA HIS A 128 -2.64 2.02 5.30
C HIS A 128 -1.66 1.10 4.57
N PHE A 129 -0.40 1.51 4.59
CA PHE A 129 0.73 0.74 4.10
C PHE A 129 1.70 0.49 5.25
N SER A 130 2.41 -0.64 5.17
CA SER A 130 3.52 -0.99 6.04
C SER A 130 4.49 0.18 6.21
N PRO A 131 4.91 0.55 7.43
CA PRO A 131 5.90 1.59 7.66
C PRO A 131 7.21 1.37 6.89
N HIS A 132 7.87 2.47 6.51
CA HIS A 132 9.12 2.44 5.73
C HIS A 132 10.22 1.55 6.33
N ARG A 133 10.32 1.44 7.67
CA ARG A 133 11.30 0.58 8.34
C ARG A 133 11.07 -0.90 8.04
N ILE A 134 9.81 -1.35 8.10
CA ILE A 134 9.45 -2.74 7.80
C ILE A 134 9.73 -3.03 6.32
N ARG A 135 9.33 -2.13 5.41
CA ARG A 135 9.62 -2.30 3.97
C ARG A 135 11.11 -2.37 3.66
N ARG A 136 11.92 -1.49 4.29
CA ARG A 136 13.39 -1.51 4.17
C ARG A 136 13.95 -2.84 4.66
N ASP A 137 13.56 -3.28 5.85
CA ASP A 137 14.14 -4.48 6.47
C ASP A 137 13.71 -5.75 5.71
N ASN A 138 12.48 -5.80 5.20
CA ASN A 138 12.03 -6.82 4.26
C ASN A 138 12.86 -6.82 2.97
N ALA A 139 13.05 -5.65 2.34
CA ALA A 139 13.84 -5.54 1.12
C ALA A 139 15.29 -6.01 1.31
N GLU A 140 15.93 -5.66 2.43
CA GLU A 140 17.27 -6.15 2.77
C GLU A 140 17.29 -7.67 2.99
N PHE A 141 16.30 -8.22 3.69
CA PHE A 141 16.18 -9.66 3.90
C PHE A 141 15.99 -10.40 2.56
N HIS A 142 15.16 -9.86 1.67
CA HIS A 142 14.87 -10.46 0.36
C HIS A 142 16.09 -10.57 -0.55
N LYS A 143 17.09 -9.68 -0.42
CA LYS A 143 18.37 -9.81 -1.16
C LYS A 143 19.04 -11.16 -0.91
N THR A 144 18.91 -11.69 0.31
CA THR A 144 19.50 -12.98 0.68
C THR A 144 18.55 -14.14 0.35
N THR A 145 17.27 -14.02 0.67
CA THR A 145 16.31 -15.13 0.48
C THR A 145 16.09 -15.44 -0.99
N LEU A 146 16.06 -14.45 -1.87
CA LEU A 146 15.93 -14.65 -3.31
C LEU A 146 17.14 -15.39 -3.89
N ARG A 147 18.37 -15.06 -3.44
CA ARG A 147 19.60 -15.79 -3.82
C ARG A 147 19.59 -17.25 -3.34
N GLN A 148 18.86 -17.53 -2.27
CA GLN A 148 18.70 -18.87 -1.69
C GLN A 148 17.46 -19.61 -2.22
N ASN A 149 16.76 -19.08 -3.22
CA ASN A 149 15.48 -19.63 -3.73
C ASN A 149 14.39 -19.80 -2.66
N ARG A 150 14.41 -18.95 -1.62
CA ARG A 150 13.41 -18.92 -0.54
C ARG A 150 12.28 -17.92 -0.80
N GLY A 151 12.25 -17.30 -1.98
CA GLY A 151 11.25 -16.30 -2.35
C GLY A 151 11.28 -15.04 -1.47
N TYR A 152 10.13 -14.37 -1.36
CA TYR A 152 9.94 -13.18 -0.51
C TYR A 152 9.54 -13.59 0.92
N ALA A 153 10.38 -14.42 1.53
CA ALA A 153 10.17 -14.92 2.89
C ALA A 153 10.20 -13.77 3.92
N THR A 154 9.61 -14.01 5.08
CA THR A 154 9.50 -13.01 6.16
C THR A 154 10.32 -13.40 7.39
N GLU A 155 10.83 -12.40 8.10
CA GLU A 155 11.25 -12.52 9.50
C GLU A 155 10.13 -12.04 10.42
N GLN A 156 9.10 -12.87 10.60
CA GLN A 156 7.84 -12.51 11.27
C GLN A 156 8.04 -11.84 12.65
N GLY A 157 9.01 -12.32 13.45
CA GLY A 157 9.32 -11.74 14.75
C GLY A 157 9.83 -10.29 14.67
N LYS A 158 10.62 -9.95 13.65
CA LYS A 158 11.08 -8.56 13.42
C LYS A 158 9.91 -7.67 13.02
N VAL A 159 9.01 -8.15 12.17
CA VAL A 159 7.81 -7.40 11.77
C VAL A 159 6.96 -7.06 13.00
N TRP A 160 6.70 -8.03 13.89
CA TRP A 160 5.97 -7.76 15.14
C TRP A 160 6.71 -6.81 16.07
N ALA A 161 8.03 -6.95 16.21
CA ALA A 161 8.81 -6.01 17.01
C ALA A 161 8.71 -4.57 16.48
N HIS A 162 8.70 -4.38 15.16
CA HIS A 162 8.48 -3.06 14.55
C HIS A 162 7.07 -2.51 14.81
N VAL A 163 6.03 -3.34 14.69
CA VAL A 163 4.65 -2.92 14.97
C VAL A 163 4.49 -2.53 16.45
N ALA A 164 5.10 -3.30 17.37
CA ALA A 164 5.10 -2.99 18.80
C ALA A 164 5.86 -1.68 19.12
N ASP A 165 7.05 -1.49 18.56
CA ASP A 165 7.83 -0.24 18.69
C ASP A 165 7.06 0.97 18.14
N MET A 166 6.37 0.80 17.00
CA MET A 166 5.51 1.83 16.43
C MET A 166 4.34 2.17 17.36
N SER A 167 3.62 1.16 17.87
CA SER A 167 2.51 1.35 18.82
C SER A 167 2.96 2.14 20.05
N HIS A 168 4.12 1.78 20.61
CA HIS A 168 4.71 2.47 21.75
C HIS A 168 5.06 3.93 21.44
N LYS A 169 5.79 4.19 20.34
CA LYS A 169 6.19 5.55 19.92
C LYS A 169 5.02 6.45 19.58
N MET A 170 3.93 5.88 19.07
CA MET A 170 2.71 6.62 18.76
C MET A 170 1.76 6.75 19.95
N ALA A 171 2.09 6.16 21.11
CA ALA A 171 1.22 6.08 22.28
C ALA A 171 -0.19 5.57 21.94
N ALA A 172 -0.28 4.59 21.03
CA ALA A 172 -1.53 4.05 20.50
C ALA A 172 -1.55 2.52 20.69
N PRO A 173 -1.68 2.03 21.94
CA PRO A 173 -1.81 0.60 22.21
C PRO A 173 -3.19 0.08 21.76
N THR A 174 -3.21 -1.10 21.16
CA THR A 174 -4.44 -1.78 20.71
C THR A 174 -4.52 -3.19 21.27
N MET A 175 -5.74 -3.73 21.40
CA MET A 175 -5.95 -5.04 22.05
C MET A 175 -5.25 -6.19 21.32
N THR A 176 -5.20 -6.16 19.99
CA THR A 176 -4.61 -7.23 19.18
C THR A 176 -3.24 -6.86 18.63
N GLY A 177 -2.75 -5.64 18.87
CA GLY A 177 -1.53 -5.13 18.23
C GLY A 177 -1.65 -5.03 16.70
N ALA A 178 -2.86 -4.84 16.17
CA ALA A 178 -3.07 -4.64 14.74
C ALA A 178 -2.50 -3.30 14.28
N MET A 179 -1.66 -3.33 13.24
CA MET A 179 -1.08 -2.13 12.63
C MET A 179 -2.14 -1.13 12.15
N ASN A 180 -3.17 -1.61 11.43
CA ASN A 180 -4.30 -0.79 10.99
C ASN A 180 -4.91 0.03 12.14
N ASP A 181 -5.24 -0.62 13.26
CA ASP A 181 -5.93 0.00 14.39
C ASP A 181 -5.04 1.07 15.08
N ILE A 182 -3.73 0.81 15.17
CA ILE A 182 -2.75 1.77 15.71
C ILE A 182 -2.73 3.06 14.86
N LEU A 183 -2.72 2.91 13.54
CA LEU A 183 -2.68 4.03 12.59
C LEU A 183 -4.01 4.80 12.57
N GLU A 184 -5.14 4.11 12.60
CA GLU A 184 -6.46 4.74 12.68
C GLU A 184 -6.63 5.58 13.96
N GLN A 185 -6.21 5.05 15.11
CA GLN A 185 -6.27 5.79 16.39
C GLN A 185 -5.46 7.08 16.34
N ARG A 186 -4.28 7.04 15.70
CA ARG A 186 -3.42 8.22 15.55
C ARG A 186 -4.03 9.25 14.61
N GLU A 187 -4.57 8.82 13.46
CA GLU A 187 -5.24 9.74 12.53
C GLU A 187 -6.42 10.44 13.18
N GLY A 188 -7.29 9.71 13.87
CA GLY A 188 -8.43 10.29 14.59
C GLY A 188 -7.99 11.30 15.65
N SER A 189 -6.88 11.05 16.33
CA SER A 189 -6.32 11.98 17.34
C SER A 189 -5.67 13.20 16.69
N ALA A 190 -4.96 13.04 15.56
CA ALA A 190 -4.35 14.14 14.83
C ALA A 190 -5.39 15.07 14.18
N LEU A 191 -6.51 14.52 13.70
CA LEU A 191 -7.63 15.30 13.16
C LEU A 191 -8.35 16.09 14.26
N ARG A 192 -8.51 15.51 15.47
CA ARG A 192 -9.08 16.23 16.63
C ARG A 192 -8.17 17.35 17.16
N GLY A 193 -6.85 17.22 17.01
CA GLY A 193 -5.88 18.24 17.41
C GLY A 193 -5.59 19.33 16.37
N ARG A 194 -6.03 19.14 15.12
CA ARG A 194 -5.90 20.16 14.06
C ARG A 194 -7.16 21.03 14.02
N SER A 195 -7.12 22.17 14.69
CA SER A 195 -7.84 23.35 14.21
C SER A 195 -7.26 23.73 12.85
N ASP A 196 -7.95 23.34 11.79
CA ASP A 196 -7.45 23.30 10.41
C ASP A 196 -7.02 24.69 9.87
N PRO A 197 -5.72 24.92 9.58
CA PRO A 197 -5.26 26.14 8.91
C PRO A 197 -5.51 26.12 7.40
N LEU A 198 -5.77 24.96 6.78
CA LEU A 198 -5.92 24.81 5.32
C LEU A 198 -7.35 25.07 4.85
N LEU A 199 -8.34 25.06 5.74
CA LEU A 199 -9.69 25.60 5.46
C LEU A 199 -9.67 27.12 5.21
N ARG A 200 -8.68 27.87 5.71
CA ARG A 200 -8.57 29.33 5.46
C ARG A 200 -8.12 29.71 4.05
N VAL A 201 -7.52 28.80 3.27
CA VAL A 201 -7.06 29.12 1.91
C VAL A 201 -8.22 29.20 0.92
N ARG A 202 -9.38 28.59 1.23
CA ARG A 202 -10.58 28.68 0.39
C ARG A 202 -11.44 29.93 0.67
N GLU A 203 -11.32 30.55 1.86
CA GLU A 203 -12.08 31.76 2.20
C GLU A 203 -11.44 33.06 1.70
N ILE A 204 -10.12 33.08 1.46
CA ILE A 204 -9.42 34.31 1.00
C ILE A 204 -9.60 34.55 -0.51
N ASN A 205 -9.84 33.51 -1.31
CA ASN A 205 -10.04 33.63 -2.76
C ASN A 205 -11.51 33.79 -3.19
N GLY A 206 -12.47 33.76 -2.26
CA GLY A 206 -13.91 33.87 -2.55
C GLY A 206 -14.54 35.26 -2.38
N ARG A 207 -13.78 36.29 -1.98
CA ARG A 207 -14.34 37.61 -1.61
C ARG A 207 -14.01 38.79 -2.52
N LYS A 208 -13.58 38.55 -3.76
CA LYS A 208 -13.45 39.61 -4.77
C LYS A 208 -14.08 39.23 -6.11
N GLN A 209 -15.37 38.92 -6.12
CA GLN A 209 -16.27 39.23 -7.25
C GLN A 209 -17.70 39.37 -6.71
N GLY A 210 -18.25 40.59 -6.74
CA GLY A 210 -19.64 40.85 -6.39
C GLY A 210 -19.85 42.23 -5.76
N GLY A 211 -20.15 43.23 -6.59
CA GLY A 211 -20.63 44.54 -6.13
C GLY A 211 -20.43 45.65 -7.17
N GLY A 212 -21.25 45.65 -8.22
CA GLY A 212 -21.63 46.89 -8.90
C GLY A 212 -22.62 47.70 -8.04
N PRO A 213 -23.11 48.87 -8.50
CA PRO A 213 -23.40 49.21 -9.90
C PRO A 213 -22.30 49.98 -10.63
#